data_AF-A0A0B6YYB1-F1
#
_entry.id   AF-A0A0B6YYB1-F1
#
_cell.length_a   1.000
_cell.length_b   1.000
_cell.length_c   1.000
_cell.angle_alpha   90.00
_cell.angle_beta   90.00
_cell.angle_gamma   90.00
#
_symmetry.space_group_name_H-M   'P 1'
#
loop_
_entity.id
_entity.type
_entity.pdbx_description
1 polymer ?
#
loop_
_entity_poly.entity_id
_entity_poly.type
_entity_poly.pdbx_seq_one_letter_code
_entity_poly.pdbx_strand_id
1 'polypeptide(L)'
;NCPSRVSEEERQNLFKEYWELPSFKEKVDYIAGCIHEFAPLRPVSGRRAYSRRYMLKVNGKEERVCKEFFVTTYDMSESTIVTYMG
;
A
#
# COMPACT_ATOMS: atom_id res chain seq x y z
N ASN A 1 4.15 -15.84 3.19
CA ASN A 1 4.17 -15.44 1.77
C ASN A 1 2.89 -14.69 1.43
N CYS A 2 3.00 -13.52 0.79
CA CYS A 2 1.84 -12.73 0.32
C CYS A 2 1.07 -13.35 -0.86
N PRO A 3 1.73 -14.05 -1.82
CA PRO A 3 1.04 -14.69 -2.94
C PRO A 3 0.01 -15.77 -2.55
N SER A 4 0.09 -16.31 -1.34
CA SER A 4 -0.91 -17.29 -0.85
C SER A 4 -2.16 -16.64 -0.25
N ARG A 5 -2.20 -15.30 -0.16
CA ARG A 5 -3.30 -14.53 0.44
C ARG A 5 -4.05 -13.67 -0.56
N VAL A 6 -3.34 -13.23 -1.61
CA VAL A 6 -3.90 -12.45 -2.71
C VAL A 6 -3.48 -13.12 -4.00
N SER A 7 -4.48 -13.57 -4.75
CA SER A 7 -4.32 -14.20 -6.06
C SER A 7 -3.91 -13.19 -7.12
N GLU A 8 -3.39 -13.68 -8.25
CA GLU A 8 -3.02 -12.81 -9.37
C GLU A 8 -4.23 -12.06 -9.94
N GLU A 9 -5.38 -12.71 -10.03
CA GLU A 9 -6.62 -12.09 -10.51
C GLU A 9 -7.04 -10.90 -9.61
N GLU A 10 -6.97 -11.07 -8.30
CA GLU A 10 -7.26 -9.99 -7.34
C GLU A 10 -6.28 -8.83 -7.48
N ARG A 11 -5.00 -9.11 -7.76
CA ARG A 11 -3.99 -8.06 -8.02
C ARG A 11 -4.30 -7.29 -9.29
N GLN A 12 -4.68 -7.97 -10.36
CA GLN A 12 -5.04 -7.34 -11.63
C GLN A 12 -6.29 -6.47 -11.48
N ASN A 13 -7.27 -6.91 -10.69
CA ASN A 13 -8.45 -6.11 -10.37
C ASN A 13 -8.07 -4.85 -9.58
N LEU A 14 -7.29 -4.98 -8.52
CA LEU A 14 -6.80 -3.85 -7.72
C LEU A 14 -5.98 -2.86 -8.55
N PHE A 15 -5.10 -3.37 -9.41
CA PHE A 15 -4.32 -2.59 -10.36
C PHE A 15 -5.26 -1.76 -11.23
N LYS A 16 -6.25 -2.41 -11.86
CA LYS A 16 -7.21 -1.76 -12.73
C LYS A 16 -8.01 -0.69 -11.99
N GLU A 17 -8.58 -1.02 -10.83
CA GLU A 17 -9.36 -0.09 -10.01
C GLU A 17 -8.56 1.16 -9.66
N TYR A 18 -7.30 1.00 -9.25
CA TYR A 18 -6.42 2.13 -8.93
C TYR A 18 -6.07 2.97 -10.17
N TRP A 19 -5.76 2.34 -11.30
CA TRP A 19 -5.34 3.06 -12.50
C TRP A 19 -6.50 3.76 -13.21
N GLU A 20 -7.73 3.25 -13.06
CA GLU A 20 -8.98 3.85 -13.55
C GLU A 20 -9.43 5.07 -12.72
N LEU A 21 -8.83 5.34 -11.55
CA LEU A 21 -9.12 6.55 -10.77
C LEU A 21 -8.82 7.82 -11.60
N PRO A 22 -9.78 8.76 -11.72
CA PRO A 22 -9.68 9.84 -12.70
C PRO A 22 -8.75 10.97 -12.27
N SER A 23 -8.56 11.20 -10.96
CA SER A 23 -7.69 12.26 -10.46
C SER A 23 -6.47 11.74 -9.72
N PHE A 24 -5.37 12.51 -9.78
CA PHE A 24 -4.18 12.26 -8.98
C PHE A 24 -4.50 12.28 -7.48
N LYS A 25 -5.42 13.16 -7.06
CA LYS A 25 -5.87 13.26 -5.66
C LYS A 25 -6.52 11.95 -5.21
N GLU A 26 -7.42 11.36 -6.00
CA GLU A 26 -8.05 10.08 -5.66
C GLU A 26 -7.03 8.95 -5.60
N LYS A 27 -6.02 8.94 -6.48
CA LYS A 27 -4.92 7.97 -6.42
C LYS A 27 -4.12 8.09 -5.11
N VAL A 28 -3.81 9.32 -4.70
CA VAL A 28 -3.15 9.61 -3.42
C VAL A 28 -4.02 9.15 -2.25
N ASP A 29 -5.29 9.56 -2.21
CA ASP A 29 -6.22 9.23 -1.13
C ASP A 29 -6.46 7.70 -1.04
N TYR A 30 -6.53 7.00 -2.18
CA TYR A 30 -6.65 5.54 -2.24
C TYR A 30 -5.44 4.84 -1.62
N ILE A 31 -4.22 5.19 -2.04
CA ILE A 31 -2.98 4.56 -1.55
C ILE A 31 -2.70 4.95 -0.09
N ALA A 32 -2.92 6.20 0.29
CA ALA A 32 -2.78 6.65 1.68
C ALA A 32 -3.72 5.87 2.59
N GLY A 33 -4.96 5.61 2.15
CA GLY A 33 -5.93 4.77 2.86
C GLY A 33 -5.59 3.27 2.90
N CYS A 34 -4.51 2.83 2.25
CA CYS A 34 -4.02 1.45 2.28
C CYS A 34 -2.73 1.30 3.12
N ILE A 35 -2.15 2.41 3.59
CA ILE A 35 -0.90 2.40 4.34
C ILE A 35 -1.13 2.96 5.73
N HIS A 36 -0.85 2.13 6.74
CA HIS A 36 -0.99 2.53 8.13
C HIS A 36 0.38 2.74 8.76
N GLU A 37 0.64 3.97 9.20
CA GLU A 37 1.83 4.30 9.97
C GLU A 37 1.59 4.01 11.45
N PHE A 38 2.56 3.39 12.11
CA PHE A 38 2.50 3.08 13.52
C PHE A 38 3.85 3.32 14.17
N ALA A 39 3.82 3.82 15.41
CA ALA A 39 5.02 3.96 16.22
C ALA A 39 5.56 2.57 16.58
N PRO A 40 6.89 2.35 16.46
CA PRO A 40 7.49 1.13 16.96
C PRO A 40 7.36 1.07 18.49
N LEU A 41 7.14 -0.15 19.02
CA LEU A 41 6.99 -0.41 20.46
C LEU A 41 8.20 0.06 21.29
N ARG A 42 9.37 0.17 20.67
CA ARG A 42 10.55 0.81 21.26
C ARG A 42 10.77 2.13 20.53
N PRO A 43 10.78 3.27 21.23
CA PRO A 43 11.08 4.55 20.59
C PRO A 43 12.50 4.51 20.04
N VAL A 44 12.62 4.62 18.72
CA VAL A 44 13.90 4.78 18.03
C VAL A 44 13.98 6.23 17.60
N SER A 45 14.99 6.96 18.05
CA SER A 45 15.24 8.32 17.60
C SER A 45 15.71 8.35 16.13
N GLY A 46 15.30 9.39 15.38
CA GLY A 46 15.72 9.60 13.99
C GLY A 46 14.76 9.07 12.92
N ARG A 47 15.26 8.82 11.70
CA ARG A 47 14.48 8.44 10.49
C ARG A 47 13.65 7.14 10.60
N ARG A 48 13.73 6.41 11.71
CA ARG A 48 13.01 5.15 11.99
C ARG A 48 11.91 5.30 13.05
N ALA A 49 11.47 6.52 13.33
CA ALA A 49 10.43 6.81 14.31
C ALA A 49 9.06 6.19 13.96
N TYR A 50 8.85 5.78 12.70
CA TYR A 50 7.59 5.22 12.23
C TYR A 50 7.84 3.94 11.43
N SER A 51 6.93 2.97 11.57
CA SER A 51 6.86 1.77 10.74
C SER A 51 5.58 1.80 9.92
N ARG A 52 5.58 1.15 8.75
CA ARG A 52 4.44 1.13 7.82
C ARG A 52 3.87 -0.28 7.66
N ARG A 53 2.54 -0.38 7.65
CA ARG A 53 1.80 -1.59 7.24
C ARG A 53 1.14 -1.31 5.90
N TYR A 54 1.38 -2.18 4.94
CA TYR A 54 0.76 -2.13 3.63
C TYR A 54 -0.41 -3.11 3.60
N MET A 55 -1.58 -2.61 3.20
CA MET A 55 -2.82 -3.39 3.11
C MET A 55 -3.36 -3.35 1.69
N LEU A 56 -3.89 -4.47 1.20
CA LEU A 56 -4.63 -4.54 -0.06
C LEU A 56 -6.11 -4.75 0.26
N LYS A 57 -7.00 -4.00 -0.39
CA LYS A 57 -8.45 -4.07 -0.17
C LYS A 57 -9.07 -5.10 -1.10
N VAL A 58 -8.91 -6.38 -0.77
CA VAL A 58 -9.35 -7.51 -1.60
C VAL A 58 -10.71 -7.99 -1.11
N ASN A 59 -11.73 -8.02 -1.99
CA ASN A 59 -13.06 -8.56 -1.67
C ASN A 59 -13.69 -7.94 -0.38
N GLY A 60 -13.49 -6.63 -0.18
CA GLY A 60 -13.97 -5.91 1.00
C GLY A 60 -13.21 -6.20 2.30
N LYS A 61 -12.06 -6.90 2.22
CA LYS A 61 -11.18 -7.19 3.36
C LYS A 61 -9.82 -6.54 3.16
N GLU A 62 -9.18 -6.16 4.26
CA GLU A 62 -7.83 -5.60 4.25
C GLU A 62 -6.80 -6.70 4.50
N GLU A 63 -6.12 -7.12 3.44
CA GLU A 63 -5.07 -8.12 3.50
C GLU A 63 -3.70 -7.46 3.68
N ARG A 64 -3.05 -7.75 4.82
CA ARG A 64 -1.70 -7.25 5.09
C ARG A 64 -0.68 -7.94 4.20
N VAL A 65 0.07 -7.14 3.46
CA VAL A 65 1.16 -7.58 2.58
C VAL A 65 2.49 -6.91 2.92
N CYS A 66 3.57 -7.43 2.33
CA CYS A 66 4.87 -6.76 2.37
C CYS A 66 4.91 -5.60 1.36
N LYS A 67 5.86 -4.68 1.58
CA LYS A 67 6.08 -3.50 0.74
C LYS A 67 6.26 -3.86 -0.74
N GLU A 68 7.14 -4.82 -1.04
CA GLU A 68 7.47 -5.22 -2.41
C GLU A 68 6.23 -5.74 -3.15
N PHE A 69 5.39 -6.53 -2.47
CA PHE A 69 4.16 -7.05 -3.04
C PHE A 69 3.13 -5.95 -3.32
N PHE A 70 3.04 -4.96 -2.45
CA PHE A 70 2.18 -3.79 -2.65
C PHE A 70 2.62 -2.96 -3.86
N VAL A 71 3.91 -2.61 -3.90
CA VAL A 71 4.54 -1.80 -4.96
C VAL A 71 4.38 -2.46 -6.33
N THR A 72 4.61 -3.77 -6.40
CA THR A 72 4.44 -4.56 -7.64
C THR A 72 2.98 -4.77 -8.03
N THR A 73 2.04 -4.74 -7.09
CA THR A 73 0.61 -4.86 -7.40
C THR A 73 0.05 -3.61 -8.08
N TYR A 74 0.51 -2.42 -7.69
CA TYR A 74 0.08 -1.15 -8.30
C TYR A 74 1.02 -0.63 -9.40
N ASP A 75 2.09 -1.37 -9.72
CA ASP A 75 3.17 -0.97 -10.64
C ASP A 75 3.70 0.44 -10.36
N MET A 76 4.02 0.70 -9.08
CA MET A 76 4.52 2.00 -8.64
C MET A 76 5.94 1.88 -8.08
N SER A 77 6.54 3.01 -7.72
CA SER A 77 7.85 3.04 -7.06
C SER A 77 7.69 3.34 -5.57
N GLU A 78 8.68 2.96 -4.76
CA GLU A 78 8.73 3.37 -3.35
C GLU A 78 8.71 4.89 -3.17
N SER A 79 9.38 5.61 -4.08
CA SER A 79 9.36 7.07 -4.13
C SER A 79 7.95 7.62 -4.32
N THR A 80 7.13 7.00 -5.17
CA THR A 80 5.73 7.40 -5.37
C THR A 80 4.93 7.27 -4.07
N ILE A 81 5.15 6.19 -3.32
CA ILE A 81 4.51 6.00 -2.01
C ILE A 81 4.94 7.10 -1.03
N VAL A 82 6.23 7.44 -0.99
CA VAL A 82 6.72 8.53 -0.12
C VAL A 82 6.08 9.86 -0.50
N THR A 83 5.94 10.16 -1.80
CA THR A 83 5.25 11.35 -2.29
C THR A 83 3.77 11.37 -1.90
N TYR A 84 3.09 10.22 -1.88
CA TYR A 84 1.68 10.15 -1.52
C TYR A 84 1.42 10.25 0.00
N MET A 85 2.46 10.01 0.81
CA MET A 85 2.38 10.08 2.29
C MET A 85 3.01 11.35 2.88
N GLY A 86 3.57 12.24 2.05
CA GLY A 86 4.25 13.48 2.47
C GLY A 86 3.41 14.71 2.17
#